data_AF-N9M7W7-F1
#
_entry.id   AF-N9M7W7-F1
#
_cell.length_a   1.000
_cell.length_b   1.000
_cell.length_c   1.000
_cell.angle_alpha   90.00
_cell.angle_beta   90.00
_cell.angle_gamma   90.00
#
_symmetry.space_group_name_H-M   'P 1'
#
loop_
_entity.id
_entity.type
_entity.pdbx_description
1 polymer ?
#
loop_
_entity_poly.entity_id
_entity_poly.type
_entity_poly.pdbx_seq_one_letter_code
_entity_poly.pdbx_strand_id
1 'polypeptide(L)'
;MDFLSQVLESIKNHSHILFTGVLGATFGFLLSKEPTRDRWIGFFAGFILCVVFAKPASLFLASGNYPELFGFILGAAGKSTAEALLSLARSRVLGLVKKESEDAANHK
;
A
#
# COMPACT_ATOMS: atom_id res chain seq x y z
N MET A 1 -3.36 -27.18 11.12
CA MET A 1 -4.26 -26.01 11.10
C MET A 1 -4.12 -25.37 9.74
N ASP A 2 -5.18 -25.42 8.94
CA ASP A 2 -5.14 -25.03 7.53
C ASP A 2 -4.74 -23.56 7.36
N PHE A 3 -3.88 -23.28 6.39
CA PHE A 3 -3.50 -21.93 6.00
C PHE A 3 -4.75 -21.05 5.77
N LEU A 4 -5.82 -21.65 5.24
CA LEU A 4 -7.11 -21.00 5.06
C LEU A 4 -7.75 -20.56 6.38
N SER A 5 -7.66 -21.34 7.46
CA SER A 5 -8.19 -20.93 8.76
C SER A 5 -7.36 -19.80 9.39
N GLN A 6 -6.04 -19.80 9.25
CA GLN A 6 -5.20 -18.67 9.69
C GLN A 6 -5.47 -17.39 8.89
N VAL A 7 -5.66 -17.51 7.57
CA VAL A 7 -6.03 -16.38 6.71
C VAL A 7 -7.41 -15.87 7.09
N LEU A 8 -8.39 -16.75 7.30
CA LEU A 8 -9.76 -16.38 7.66
C LEU A 8 -9.83 -15.74 9.06
N GLU A 9 -9.05 -16.23 10.02
CA GLU A 9 -8.97 -15.68 11.37
C GLU A 9 -8.23 -14.33 11.40
N SER A 10 -7.19 -14.17 10.56
CA SER A 10 -6.53 -12.89 10.32
C SER A 10 -7.47 -11.87 9.68
N ILE A 11 -8.25 -12.28 8.66
CA ILE A 11 -9.27 -11.44 8.01
C ILE A 11 -10.38 -11.07 9.01
N LYS A 12 -10.84 -12.00 9.84
CA LYS A 12 -11.88 -11.75 10.85
C LYS A 12 -11.43 -10.72 11.88
N ASN A 13 -10.19 -10.84 12.36
CA ASN A 13 -9.59 -9.85 13.28
C ASN A 13 -9.16 -8.53 12.60
N HIS A 14 -9.05 -8.48 11.27
CA HIS A 14 -8.73 -7.27 10.49
C HIS A 14 -9.94 -6.71 9.72
N SER A 15 -11.14 -7.23 9.96
CA SER A 15 -12.35 -6.89 9.21
C SER A 15 -12.66 -5.40 9.28
N HIS A 16 -12.42 -4.74 10.42
CA HIS A 16 -12.57 -3.30 10.59
C HIS A 16 -11.60 -2.49 9.72
N ILE A 17 -10.34 -2.92 9.61
CA ILE A 17 -9.30 -2.26 8.80
C ILE A 17 -9.60 -2.41 7.31
N LEU A 18 -10.04 -3.60 6.90
CA LEU A 18 -10.54 -3.86 5.54
C LEU A 18 -11.74 -2.98 5.20
N PHE A 19 -12.69 -2.85 6.13
CA PHE A 19 -13.89 -2.05 5.94
C PHE A 19 -13.56 -0.55 5.79
N THR A 20 -12.72 0.00 6.67
CA THR A 20 -12.28 1.40 6.54
C THR A 20 -11.42 1.64 5.32
N GLY A 21 -10.64 0.65 4.90
CA GLY A 21 -9.93 0.62 3.62
C GLY A 21 -10.83 0.77 2.40
N VAL A 22 -11.88 -0.05 2.33
CA VAL A 22 -12.88 0.01 1.26
C VAL A 22 -13.62 1.35 1.28
N LEU A 23 -13.98 1.86 2.47
CA LEU A 23 -14.56 3.20 2.60
C LEU A 23 -13.60 4.27 2.08
N GLY A 24 -12.33 4.23 2.47
CA GLY A 24 -11.29 5.12 1.98
C GLY A 24 -11.18 5.10 0.47
N ALA A 25 -11.05 3.91 -0.13
CA ALA A 25 -10.98 3.74 -1.59
C ALA A 25 -12.23 4.25 -2.30
N THR A 26 -13.41 4.03 -1.71
CA THR A 26 -14.68 4.54 -2.24
C THR A 26 -14.74 6.06 -2.16
N PHE A 27 -14.26 6.67 -1.08
CA PHE A 27 -14.15 8.13 -0.94
C PHE A 27 -13.14 8.71 -1.96
N GLY A 28 -11.97 8.09 -2.11
CA GLY A 28 -10.99 8.45 -3.13
C GLY A 28 -11.57 8.35 -4.53
N PHE A 29 -12.35 7.30 -4.81
CA PHE A 29 -13.06 7.14 -6.07
C PHE A 29 -14.10 8.26 -6.28
N LEU A 30 -14.96 8.53 -5.30
CA LEU A 30 -16.02 9.55 -5.41
C LEU A 30 -15.48 10.98 -5.55
N LEU A 31 -14.40 11.31 -4.82
CA LEU A 31 -13.78 12.64 -4.81
C LEU A 31 -12.83 12.87 -5.98
N SER A 32 -12.40 11.81 -6.67
CA SER A 32 -11.49 11.93 -7.80
C SER A 32 -12.18 12.58 -9.01
N LYS A 33 -11.54 13.64 -9.51
CA LYS A 33 -11.91 14.36 -10.74
C LYS A 33 -11.28 13.75 -12.00
N GLU A 34 -10.60 12.61 -11.87
CA GLU A 34 -9.94 11.93 -12.98
C GLU A 34 -10.93 11.18 -13.87
N PRO A 35 -10.55 10.88 -15.13
CA PRO A 35 -11.32 10.00 -16.01
C PRO A 35 -11.61 8.65 -15.34
N THR A 36 -12.76 8.06 -15.67
CA THR A 36 -13.30 6.84 -15.03
C THR A 36 -12.30 5.69 -14.95
N ARG A 37 -11.48 5.48 -15.99
CA ARG A 37 -10.45 4.42 -16.00
C ARG A 37 -9.42 4.60 -14.88
N ASP A 38 -8.87 5.81 -14.75
CA ASP A 38 -7.89 6.16 -13.73
C ASP A 38 -8.49 6.10 -12.32
N ARG A 39 -9.77 6.42 -12.21
CA ARG A 39 -10.56 6.25 -10.98
C ARG A 39 -10.62 4.80 -10.52
N TRP A 40 -10.93 3.87 -11.43
CA TRP A 40 -10.93 2.43 -11.12
C TRP A 40 -9.54 1.93 -10.74
N ILE A 41 -8.50 2.35 -11.46
CA ILE A 41 -7.11 2.01 -11.13
C ILE A 41 -6.77 2.48 -9.71
N GLY A 42 -7.14 3.70 -9.35
CA GLY A 42 -6.93 4.22 -8.00
C GLY A 42 -7.70 3.46 -6.92
N PHE A 43 -8.93 3.03 -7.21
CA PHE A 43 -9.73 2.22 -6.31
C PHE A 43 -9.08 0.85 -6.04
N PHE A 44 -8.67 0.12 -7.09
CA PHE A 44 -8.02 -1.18 -6.94
C PHE A 44 -6.64 -1.07 -6.28
N ALA A 45 -5.85 -0.05 -6.67
CA ALA A 45 -4.57 0.22 -6.04
C ALA A 45 -4.73 0.53 -4.54
N GLY A 46 -5.70 1.38 -4.18
CA GLY A 46 -6.00 1.72 -2.79
C GLY A 46 -6.46 0.52 -1.97
N PHE A 47 -7.30 -0.35 -2.56
CA PHE A 47 -7.73 -1.58 -1.91
C PHE A 47 -6.56 -2.52 -1.62
N ILE A 48 -5.71 -2.81 -2.62
CA ILE A 48 -4.54 -3.67 -2.46
C ILE A 48 -3.58 -3.08 -1.42
N LEU A 49 -3.32 -1.77 -1.49
CA LEU A 49 -2.45 -1.09 -0.54
C LEU A 49 -3.00 -1.10 0.88
N CYS A 50 -4.31 -0.94 1.06
CA CYS A 50 -4.92 -1.06 2.38
C CYS A 50 -4.71 -2.47 2.96
N VAL A 51 -4.97 -3.53 2.17
CA VAL A 51 -4.85 -4.92 2.63
C VAL A 51 -3.41 -5.24 3.04
N VAL A 52 -2.44 -4.75 2.27
CA VAL A 52 -1.03 -5.10 2.48
C VAL A 52 -0.36 -4.17 3.50
N PHE A 53 -0.65 -2.88 3.48
CA PHE A 53 0.13 -1.86 4.18
C PHE A 53 -0.53 -1.23 5.40
N ALA A 54 -1.86 -1.34 5.61
CA ALA A 54 -2.51 -0.63 6.72
C ALA A 54 -1.94 -1.00 8.10
N LYS A 55 -1.74 -2.30 8.35
CA LYS A 55 -1.16 -2.81 9.61
C LYS A 55 0.33 -2.51 9.79
N PRO A 56 1.22 -2.79 8.80
CA PRO A 56 2.63 -2.42 8.96
C PRO A 56 2.84 -0.91 9.01
N ALA A 57 2.02 -0.11 8.30
CA ALA A 57 2.07 1.35 8.40
C ALA A 57 1.66 1.84 9.79
N SER A 58 0.61 1.28 10.40
CA SER A 58 0.22 1.65 11.76
C SER A 58 1.29 1.28 12.78
N LEU A 59 1.90 0.09 12.64
CA LEU A 59 3.01 -0.35 13.48
C LEU A 59 4.22 0.59 13.38
N PHE A 60 4.56 1.01 12.17
CA PHE A 60 5.73 1.83 11.92
C PHE A 60 5.54 3.31 12.28
N LEU A 61 4.38 3.91 11.96
CA LEU A 61 4.14 5.35 12.13
C LEU A 61 3.42 5.70 13.44
N ALA A 62 2.68 4.77 14.03
CA ALA A 62 1.85 5.03 15.20
C ALA A 62 1.98 3.95 16.30
N SER A 63 3.06 3.16 16.27
CA SER A 63 3.31 2.06 17.22
C SER A 63 2.17 1.04 17.30
N GLY A 64 1.43 0.86 16.20
CA GLY A 64 0.30 -0.05 16.08
C GLY A 64 -1.05 0.59 16.38
N ASN A 65 -1.09 1.86 16.79
CA ASN A 65 -2.33 2.56 17.05
C ASN A 65 -3.02 2.98 15.75
N TYR A 66 -4.36 2.97 15.78
CA TYR A 66 -5.24 3.45 14.70
C TYR A 66 -5.03 2.81 13.32
N PRO A 67 -4.90 1.47 13.20
CA PRO A 67 -4.71 0.81 11.91
C PRO A 67 -5.85 1.07 10.91
N GLU A 68 -7.04 1.39 11.40
CA GLU A 68 -8.22 1.70 10.59
C GLU A 68 -8.07 3.04 9.85
N LEU A 69 -7.44 4.04 10.49
CA LEU A 69 -7.15 5.35 9.89
C LEU A 69 -6.12 5.21 8.78
N PHE A 70 -5.07 4.40 8.98
CA PHE A 70 -4.11 4.10 7.94
C PHE A 70 -4.75 3.32 6.78
N GLY A 71 -5.66 2.38 7.07
CA GLY A 71 -6.44 1.70 6.05
C GLY A 71 -7.27 2.68 5.21
N PHE A 72 -7.97 3.60 5.87
CA PHE A 72 -8.75 4.64 5.19
C PHE A 72 -7.89 5.55 4.30
N ILE A 73 -6.77 6.07 4.83
CA ILE A 73 -5.90 6.99 4.10
C ILE A 73 -5.25 6.29 2.90
N LEU A 74 -4.72 5.07 3.08
CA LEU A 74 -4.13 4.28 1.99
C LEU A 74 -5.18 3.90 0.94
N GLY A 75 -6.40 3.59 1.36
CA GLY A 75 -7.53 3.38 0.46
C GLY A 75 -7.80 4.63 -0.37
N ALA A 76 -7.94 5.79 0.27
CA ALA A 76 -8.28 7.05 -0.39
C ALA A 76 -7.18 7.57 -1.33
N ALA A 77 -5.91 7.38 -0.95
CA ALA A 77 -4.75 7.86 -1.71
C ALA A 77 -4.20 6.82 -2.71
N GLY A 78 -4.93 5.73 -2.97
CA GLY A 78 -4.45 4.52 -3.63
C GLY A 78 -3.56 4.72 -4.85
N LYS A 79 -4.00 5.50 -5.84
CA LYS A 79 -3.23 5.75 -7.07
C LYS A 79 -1.90 6.46 -6.78
N SER A 80 -1.97 7.58 -6.06
CA SER A 80 -0.79 8.41 -5.74
C SER A 80 0.21 7.64 -4.87
N THR A 81 -0.29 6.88 -3.89
CA THR A 81 0.56 6.04 -3.05
C THR A 81 1.21 4.90 -3.85
N ALA A 82 0.49 4.27 -4.78
CA ALA A 82 1.05 3.23 -5.64
C ALA A 82 2.14 3.78 -6.57
N GLU A 83 1.93 4.96 -7.17
CA GLU A 83 2.93 5.64 -8.01
C GLU A 83 4.17 6.03 -7.21
N ALA A 84 3.99 6.55 -5.99
CA ALA A 84 5.09 6.88 -5.09
C ALA A 84 5.90 5.63 -4.71
N LEU A 85 5.23 4.53 -4.36
CA LEU A 85 5.88 3.25 -4.05
C LEU A 85 6.63 2.69 -5.26
N LEU A 86 6.06 2.78 -6.46
CA LEU A 86 6.71 2.33 -7.68
C LEU A 86 7.95 3.20 -8.00
N SER A 87 7.85 4.51 -7.83
CA SER A 87 8.96 5.45 -7.99
C SER A 87 10.08 5.17 -6.98
N LEU A 88 9.74 4.93 -5.72
CA LEU A 88 10.69 4.55 -4.67
C LEU A 88 11.36 3.21 -4.97
N ALA A 89 10.59 2.20 -5.40
CA ALA A 89 11.13 0.91 -5.78
C ALA A 89 12.12 1.05 -6.95
N ARG A 90 11.76 1.84 -7.97
CA ARG A 90 12.62 2.12 -9.12
C ARG A 90 13.90 2.85 -8.69
N SER A 91 13.78 3.85 -7.81
CA SER A 91 14.93 4.59 -7.27
C SER A 91 15.86 3.69 -6.46
N ARG A 92 15.33 2.80 -5.62
CA ARG A 92 16.13 1.83 -4.87
C ARG A 92 16.81 0.82 -5.78
N VAL A 93 16.12 0.28 -6.78
CA VAL A 93 16.72 -0.64 -7.75
C VAL A 93 17.81 0.06 -8.55
N LEU A 94 17.58 1.27 -9.06
CA LEU A 94 18.59 2.05 -9.76
C LEU A 94 19.77 2.43 -8.87
N GLY A 95 19.53 2.76 -7.60
CA GLY A 95 20.57 3.03 -6.61
C GLY A 95 21.42 1.80 -6.30
N LEU A 96 20.81 0.60 -6.23
CA LEU A 96 21.52 -0.66 -6.08
C LEU A 96 22.37 -0.99 -7.31
N VAL A 97 21.82 -0.83 -8.51
CA VAL A 97 22.56 -1.03 -9.79
C VAL A 97 23.72 -0.06 -9.92
N LYS A 98 23.54 1.21 -9.52
CA LYS A 98 24.63 2.19 -9.55
C LYS A 98 25.74 1.85 -8.57
N LYS A 99 25.38 1.38 -7.37
CA LYS A 99 26.35 0.97 -6.34
C LYS A 99 27.16 -0.26 -6.79
N GLU A 100 26.49 -1.25 -7.39
CA GLU A 100 27.13 -2.45 -7.95
C GLU A 100 28.09 -2.10 -9.10
N SER A 101 27.75 -1.10 -9.92
CA SER A 101 28.62 -0.58 -10.99
C SER A 101 29.83 0.20 -10.47
N GLU A 102 29.71 0.95 -9.38
CA GLU A 102 30.82 1.69 -8.77
C GLU A 102 31.79 0.74 -8.03
N ASP A 103 31.26 -0.28 -7.35
CA ASP A 103 32.06 -1.32 -6.69
C ASP A 103 32.82 -2.20 -7.71
N ALA A 104 32.22 -2.48 -8.87
CA ALA A 104 32.89 -3.19 -9.97
C ALA A 104 33.96 -2.34 -10.69
N ALA A 105 33.83 -1.01 -10.69
CA ALA A 105 34.81 -0.10 -11.29
C ALA A 105 36.02 0.20 -10.38
N ASN A 106 35.85 0.15 -9.05
CA ASN A 106 36.92 0.34 -8.07
C ASN A 106 37.80 -0.90 -7.83
N HIS A 107 37.45 -2.05 -8.41
CA HIS A 107 38.21 -3.30 -8.32
C HIS A 107 39.13 -3.56 -9.54
N LYS A 108 39.41 -2.53 -10.35
CA LYS A 108 40.31 -2.59 -11.50
C LYS A 108 41.50 -1.66 -11.30
#